data_AF-A0A914SW57-F1
#
_entry.id   AF-A0A914SW57-F1
#
_cell.length_a   1.000
_cell.length_b   1.000
_cell.length_c   1.000
_cell.angle_alpha   90.00
_cell.angle_beta   90.00
_cell.angle_gamma   90.00
#
_symmetry.space_group_name_H-M   'P 1'
#
loop_
_entity.id
_entity.type
_entity.pdbx_description
1 polymer ?
#
loop_
_entity_poly.entity_id
_entity_poly.type
_entity_poly.pdbx_seq_one_letter_code
_entity_poly.pdbx_strand_id
1 'polypeptide(L)'
;PIEKWGHEYVRHLAMEIGAELRSGTSTRKESIEKIIVQIVTYNLKHNAEVEACDLLLEIERLDVLLEHIKKEEHERACLYLLSSAPLSPDPDNTNMIKTAMQIYAKFGKELEALRCAVMLNDPALINKLFNSNDNLVLKQMAILLGRHQIFVDNAKLPDGIHDLNNNSHLSKFFRILARELDIMEP
;
A
#
# COMPACT_ATOMS: atom_id res chain seq x y z
N PRO A 1 22.12 23.58 -1.66
CA PRO A 1 20.79 22.94 -1.79
C PRO A 1 20.83 21.90 -2.92
N ILE A 2 20.41 20.66 -2.64
CA ILE A 2 20.34 19.56 -3.61
C ILE A 2 19.58 19.97 -4.89
N GLU A 3 18.60 20.87 -4.76
CA GLU A 3 17.85 21.46 -5.88
C GLU A 3 18.71 22.14 -6.95
N LYS A 4 19.95 22.53 -6.63
CA LYS A 4 20.87 23.15 -7.58
C LYS A 4 21.74 22.15 -8.35
N TRP A 5 21.70 20.87 -7.97
CA TRP A 5 22.61 19.84 -8.51
C TRP A 5 22.05 19.12 -9.73
N GLY A 6 20.73 19.20 -9.95
CA GLY A 6 20.04 18.54 -11.07
C GLY A 6 19.75 17.06 -10.80
N HIS A 7 18.71 16.54 -11.46
CA HIS A 7 18.21 15.18 -11.22
C HIS A 7 19.25 14.07 -11.45
N GLU A 8 20.06 14.17 -12.50
CA GLU A 8 21.08 13.16 -12.82
C GLU A 8 22.14 13.05 -11.71
N TYR A 9 22.62 14.18 -11.19
CA TYR A 9 23.58 14.16 -10.10
C TYR A 9 22.98 13.56 -8.83
N VAL A 10 21.73 13.91 -8.51
CA VAL A 10 21.02 13.37 -7.35
C VAL A 10 20.83 11.86 -7.49
N ARG A 11 20.53 11.36 -8.69
CA ARG A 11 20.44 9.94 -8.99
C ARG A 11 21.77 9.21 -8.78
N HIS A 12 22.87 9.76 -9.30
CA HIS A 12 24.21 9.19 -9.09
C HIS A 12 24.59 9.16 -7.62
N LEU A 13 24.35 10.25 -6.89
CA LEU A 13 24.60 10.34 -5.46
C LEU A 13 23.77 9.31 -4.68
N ALA A 14 22.49 9.13 -5.04
CA ALA A 14 21.61 8.13 -4.41
C ALA A 14 22.16 6.70 -4.59
N MET A 15 22.63 6.35 -5.79
CA MET A 15 23.24 5.04 -6.06
C MET A 15 24.55 4.83 -5.27
N GLU A 16 25.42 5.85 -5.21
CA GLU A 16 26.66 5.77 -4.43
C GLU A 16 26.40 5.61 -2.94
N ILE A 17 25.44 6.37 -2.40
CA ILE A 17 25.02 6.28 -0.99
C ILE A 17 24.46 4.89 -0.67
N GLY A 18 23.59 4.35 -1.54
CA GLY A 18 23.03 3.01 -1.37
C GLY A 18 24.13 1.95 -1.30
N ALA A 19 25.11 2.02 -2.22
CA ALA A 19 26.25 1.11 -2.24
C ALA A 19 27.15 1.25 -0.99
N GLU A 20 27.43 2.48 -0.55
CA GLU A 20 28.26 2.74 0.62
C GLU A 20 27.60 2.20 1.89
N LEU A 21 26.28 2.40 2.07
CA LEU A 21 25.56 1.93 3.24
C LEU A 21 25.50 0.40 3.31
N ARG A 22 25.26 -0.27 2.17
CA ARG A 22 25.29 -1.74 2.08
C ARG A 22 26.66 -2.32 2.41
N SER A 23 27.74 -1.63 2.07
CA SER A 23 29.10 -2.09 2.37
C SER A 23 29.42 -2.08 3.87
N GLY A 24 28.66 -1.34 4.69
CA GLY A 24 28.88 -1.22 6.14
C GLY A 24 30.16 -0.46 6.53
N THR A 25 30.90 0.08 5.57
CA THR A 25 32.23 0.68 5.76
C THR A 25 32.16 2.12 6.30
N SER A 26 30.98 2.74 6.31
CA SER A 26 30.84 4.16 6.59
C SER A 26 30.83 4.47 8.09
N THR A 27 31.78 5.32 8.51
CA THR A 27 31.82 5.90 9.87
C THR A 27 30.90 7.11 10.04
N ARG A 28 30.20 7.53 8.97
CA ARG A 28 29.40 8.77 8.88
C ARG A 28 27.89 8.52 8.72
N LYS A 29 27.36 7.47 9.34
CA LYS A 29 25.95 7.05 9.17
C LYS A 29 24.95 8.20 9.40
N GLU A 30 25.12 8.98 10.46
CA GLU A 30 24.21 10.10 10.78
C GLU A 30 24.20 11.21 9.72
N SER A 31 25.36 11.49 9.10
CA SER A 31 25.46 12.48 8.03
C SER A 31 24.81 11.98 6.75
N ILE A 32 24.93 10.67 6.48
CA ILE A 32 24.33 10.01 5.32
C ILE A 32 22.80 9.97 5.45
N GLU A 33 22.27 9.65 6.63
CA GLU A 33 20.82 9.65 6.88
C GLU A 33 20.19 11.03 6.60
N LYS A 34 20.85 12.11 7.02
CA LYS A 34 20.37 13.48 6.71
C LYS A 34 20.32 13.75 5.22
N ILE A 35 21.28 13.23 4.45
CA ILE A 35 21.31 13.39 2.99
C ILE A 35 20.20 12.54 2.36
N ILE A 36 19.98 11.30 2.81
CA ILE A 36 18.90 10.43 2.33
C ILE A 36 17.55 11.12 2.49
N VAL A 37 17.27 11.68 3.67
CA VAL A 37 16.02 12.42 3.91
C VAL A 37 15.88 13.60 2.96
N GLN A 38 16.96 14.33 2.68
CA GLN A 38 16.93 15.44 1.72
C GLN A 38 16.66 14.96 0.29
N ILE A 39 17.26 13.85 -0.13
CA ILE A 39 17.06 13.25 -1.47
C ILE A 39 15.62 12.77 -1.62
N VAL A 40 15.10 12.03 -0.63
CA VAL A 40 13.71 11.52 -0.64
C VAL A 40 12.73 12.68 -0.71
N THR A 41 12.91 13.70 0.14
CA THR A 41 12.04 14.89 0.14
C THR A 41 12.14 15.66 -1.19
N TYR A 42 13.32 15.72 -1.79
CA TYR A 42 13.51 16.34 -3.10
C TYR A 42 12.79 15.57 -4.20
N ASN A 43 12.97 14.25 -4.24
CA ASN A 43 12.36 13.37 -5.24
C ASN A 43 10.83 13.41 -5.17
N LEU A 44 10.25 13.34 -3.97
CA LEU A 44 8.81 13.44 -3.76
C LEU A 44 8.26 14.79 -4.29
N LYS A 45 8.93 15.91 -4.00
CA LYS A 45 8.52 17.24 -4.49
C LYS A 45 8.58 17.38 -6.02
N HIS A 46 9.40 16.58 -6.70
CA HIS A 46 9.62 16.67 -8.14
C HIS A 46 9.00 15.49 -8.90
N ASN A 47 7.96 14.86 -8.36
CA ASN A 47 7.22 13.77 -9.03
C ASN A 47 8.10 12.55 -9.38
N ALA A 48 9.18 12.35 -8.62
CA ALA A 48 10.13 11.25 -8.72
C ALA A 48 9.93 10.26 -7.56
N GLU A 49 8.68 9.89 -7.28
CA GLU A 49 8.32 9.00 -6.18
C GLU A 49 8.90 7.59 -6.37
N VAL A 50 9.07 7.16 -7.62
CA VAL A 50 9.68 5.87 -7.98
C VAL A 50 11.14 5.86 -7.55
N GLU A 51 11.91 6.89 -7.89
CA GLU A 51 13.32 7.02 -7.51
C GLU A 51 13.50 7.14 -5.99
N ALA A 52 12.54 7.77 -5.29
CA ALA A 52 12.52 7.79 -3.84
C ALA A 52 12.29 6.39 -3.26
N CYS A 53 11.31 5.64 -3.78
CA CYS A 53 11.04 4.27 -3.36
C CYS A 53 12.23 3.35 -3.64
N ASP A 54 12.86 3.43 -4.81
CA ASP A 54 14.01 2.62 -5.20
C ASP A 54 15.19 2.84 -4.26
N LEU A 55 15.53 4.10 -3.99
CA LEU A 55 16.58 4.44 -3.04
C LEU A 55 16.28 3.83 -1.66
N LEU A 56 15.04 3.97 -1.17
CA LEU A 56 14.64 3.49 0.15
C LEU A 56 14.59 1.96 0.25
N LEU A 57 14.22 1.27 -0.83
CA LEU A 57 14.29 -0.19 -0.94
C LEU A 57 15.74 -0.67 -0.89
N GLU A 58 16.62 -0.01 -1.64
CA GLU A 58 18.05 -0.33 -1.72
C GLU A 58 18.79 -0.24 -0.38
N ILE A 59 18.28 0.58 0.54
CA ILE A 59 18.83 0.77 1.89
C ILE A 59 17.98 0.15 3.00
N GLU A 60 16.91 -0.57 2.64
CA GLU A 60 15.97 -1.21 3.57
C GLU A 60 15.33 -0.22 4.59
N ARG A 61 15.09 1.03 4.18
CA ARG A 61 14.54 2.11 5.05
C ARG A 61 13.24 2.71 4.52
N LEU A 62 12.28 1.85 4.16
CA LEU A 62 10.93 2.27 3.76
C LEU A 62 10.17 3.03 4.86
N ASP A 63 10.60 2.95 6.12
CA ASP A 63 10.09 3.75 7.23
C ASP A 63 10.18 5.26 6.95
N VAL A 64 11.25 5.71 6.29
CA VAL A 64 11.47 7.12 5.92
C VAL A 64 10.38 7.61 4.95
N LEU A 65 9.88 6.74 4.08
CA LEU A 65 8.81 7.09 3.14
C LEU A 65 7.54 7.49 3.89
N LEU A 66 7.20 6.74 4.95
CA LEU A 66 5.98 6.97 5.75
C LEU A 66 5.99 8.35 6.42
N GLU A 67 7.15 8.83 6.83
CA GLU A 67 7.30 10.12 7.52
C GLU A 67 7.17 11.29 6.55
N HIS A 68 7.78 11.19 5.37
CA HIS A 68 7.93 12.31 4.44
C HIS A 68 6.87 12.42 3.35
N ILE A 69 6.10 11.35 3.10
CA ILE A 69 5.10 11.34 2.03
C ILE A 69 3.89 12.24 2.34
N LYS A 70 3.42 12.97 1.33
CA LYS A 70 2.23 13.82 1.39
C LYS A 70 1.03 13.20 0.68
N LYS A 71 -0.13 13.83 0.88
CA LYS A 71 -1.42 13.40 0.30
C LYS A 71 -1.45 13.42 -1.23
N GLU A 72 -0.64 14.24 -1.90
CA GLU A 72 -0.64 14.30 -3.36
C GLU A 72 0.20 13.17 -4.00
N GLU A 73 1.25 12.74 -3.30
CA GLU A 73 2.28 11.83 -3.83
C GLU A 73 1.97 10.36 -3.50
N HIS A 74 1.16 10.10 -2.46
CA HIS A 74 0.96 8.76 -1.91
C HIS A 74 0.39 7.73 -2.88
N GLU A 75 -0.49 8.14 -3.81
CA GLU A 75 -1.13 7.19 -4.74
C GLU A 75 -0.10 6.59 -5.71
N ARG A 76 0.82 7.41 -6.23
CA ARG A 76 1.87 6.96 -7.16
C ARG A 76 2.91 6.09 -6.46
N ALA A 77 3.32 6.47 -5.25
CA ALA A 77 4.24 5.68 -4.44
C ALA A 77 3.65 4.30 -4.07
N CYS A 78 2.40 4.26 -3.58
CA CYS A 78 1.74 3.00 -3.26
C CYS A 78 1.51 2.12 -4.49
N LEU A 79 1.10 2.71 -5.62
CA LEU A 79 0.95 1.97 -6.88
C LEU A 79 2.27 1.33 -7.29
N TYR A 80 3.36 2.09 -7.21
CA TYR A 80 4.70 1.58 -7.48
C TYR A 80 5.01 0.38 -6.57
N LEU A 81 4.99 0.58 -5.25
CA LEU A 81 5.28 -0.47 -4.26
C LEU A 81 4.47 -1.74 -4.47
N LEU A 82 3.15 -1.62 -4.69
CA LEU A 82 2.27 -2.77 -4.90
C LEU A 82 2.51 -3.46 -6.24
N SER A 83 2.86 -2.72 -7.29
CA SER A 83 3.18 -3.30 -8.60
C SER A 83 4.53 -4.03 -8.60
N SER A 84 5.48 -3.55 -7.80
CA SER A 84 6.81 -4.13 -7.65
C SER A 84 6.87 -5.27 -6.64
N ALA A 85 5.98 -5.31 -5.64
CA ALA A 85 6.02 -6.34 -4.60
C ALA A 85 6.01 -7.79 -5.12
N PRO A 86 5.21 -8.17 -6.15
CA PRO A 86 5.25 -9.52 -6.72
C PRO A 86 6.57 -9.86 -7.44
N LEU A 87 7.37 -8.85 -7.78
CA LEU A 87 8.65 -9.00 -8.47
C LEU A 87 9.84 -9.05 -7.50
N SER A 88 9.61 -8.72 -6.23
CA SER A 88 10.63 -8.69 -5.19
C SER A 88 10.63 -9.99 -4.38
N PRO A 89 11.80 -10.44 -3.90
CA PRO A 89 11.90 -11.60 -3.02
C PRO A 89 11.33 -11.30 -1.63
N ASP A 90 11.00 -12.36 -0.88
CA ASP A 90 10.80 -12.25 0.57
C ASP A 90 12.12 -11.88 1.26
N PRO A 91 12.14 -10.97 2.26
CA PRO A 91 10.98 -10.32 2.90
C PRO A 91 10.56 -8.97 2.28
N ASP A 92 11.27 -8.48 1.26
CA ASP A 92 11.09 -7.14 0.71
C ASP A 92 9.67 -6.91 0.17
N ASN A 93 9.13 -7.90 -0.55
CA ASN A 93 7.74 -7.90 -1.00
C ASN A 93 6.73 -7.63 0.13
N THR A 94 6.88 -8.28 1.29
CA THR A 94 5.98 -8.11 2.44
C THR A 94 6.17 -6.75 3.09
N ASN A 95 7.41 -6.25 3.14
CA ASN A 95 7.73 -4.91 3.64
C ASN A 95 7.12 -3.83 2.74
N MET A 96 7.17 -4.01 1.42
CA MET A 96 6.55 -3.12 0.45
C MET A 96 5.04 -3.05 0.62
N ILE A 97 4.36 -4.21 0.73
CA ILE A 97 2.91 -4.25 0.93
C ILE A 97 2.51 -3.67 2.29
N LYS A 98 3.27 -3.96 3.36
CA LYS A 98 3.05 -3.37 4.69
C LYS A 98 3.22 -1.85 4.69
N THR A 99 4.24 -1.34 4.00
CA THR A 99 4.48 0.10 3.89
C THR A 99 3.33 0.77 3.12
N ALA A 100 2.93 0.21 1.97
CA ALA A 100 1.79 0.72 1.21
C ALA A 100 0.48 0.71 2.04
N MET A 101 0.23 -0.36 2.79
CA MET A 101 -0.90 -0.45 3.72
C MET A 101 -0.90 0.69 4.75
N GLN A 102 0.24 0.95 5.38
CA GLN A 102 0.38 2.01 6.38
C GLN A 102 0.21 3.40 5.77
N ILE A 103 0.72 3.63 4.56
CA ILE A 103 0.49 4.88 3.81
C ILE A 103 -1.01 5.07 3.53
N TYR A 104 -1.69 4.05 3.01
CA TYR A 104 -3.13 4.15 2.75
C TYR A 104 -3.94 4.42 4.03
N ALA A 105 -3.62 3.74 5.12
CA ALA A 105 -4.25 3.99 6.42
C ALA A 105 -4.00 5.44 6.90
N LYS A 106 -2.79 5.97 6.74
CA LYS A 106 -2.43 7.36 7.10
C LYS A 106 -3.29 8.41 6.38
N PHE A 107 -3.68 8.14 5.13
CA PHE A 107 -4.48 9.06 4.31
C PHE A 107 -5.98 8.75 4.26
N GLY A 108 -6.47 7.83 5.11
CA GLY A 108 -7.89 7.48 5.20
C GLY A 108 -8.40 6.65 4.02
N LYS A 109 -7.51 5.99 3.28
CA LYS A 109 -7.82 5.06 2.18
C LYS A 109 -8.01 3.66 2.75
N GLU A 110 -9.07 3.48 3.55
CA GLU A 110 -9.24 2.30 4.38
C GLU A 110 -9.49 1.02 3.56
N LEU A 111 -10.24 1.12 2.45
CA LEU A 111 -10.49 -0.01 1.55
C LEU A 111 -9.19 -0.51 0.92
N GLU A 112 -8.34 0.40 0.45
CA GLU A 112 -7.03 0.09 -0.12
C GLU A 112 -6.10 -0.51 0.93
N ALA A 113 -6.09 0.02 2.16
CA ALA A 113 -5.35 -0.57 3.26
C ALA A 113 -5.82 -2.02 3.56
N LEU A 114 -7.14 -2.26 3.56
CA LEU A 114 -7.69 -3.60 3.75
C LEU A 114 -7.28 -4.54 2.61
N ARG A 115 -7.29 -4.07 1.36
CA ARG A 115 -6.79 -4.86 0.21
C ARG A 115 -5.34 -5.29 0.42
N CYS A 116 -4.47 -4.40 0.91
CA CYS A 116 -3.09 -4.75 1.24
C CYS A 116 -3.01 -5.80 2.35
N ALA A 117 -3.86 -5.72 3.38
CA ALA A 117 -3.90 -6.74 4.44
C ALA A 117 -4.35 -8.12 3.92
N VAL A 118 -5.30 -8.15 2.97
CA VAL A 118 -5.68 -9.39 2.26
C VAL A 118 -4.50 -9.95 1.46
N MET A 119 -3.71 -9.10 0.79
CA MET A 119 -2.50 -9.53 0.08
C MET A 119 -1.44 -10.13 1.01
N LEU A 120 -1.31 -9.59 2.24
CA LEU A 120 -0.43 -10.13 3.28
C LEU A 120 -0.95 -11.42 3.93
N ASN A 121 -2.21 -11.78 3.67
CA ASN A 121 -2.89 -12.92 4.28
C ASN A 121 -2.81 -12.94 5.82
N ASP A 122 -2.91 -11.77 6.46
CA ASP A 122 -2.85 -11.62 7.92
C ASP A 122 -4.26 -11.34 8.49
N PRO A 123 -4.92 -12.33 9.12
CA PRO A 123 -6.27 -12.17 9.64
C PRO A 123 -6.34 -11.18 10.81
N ALA A 124 -5.26 -11.01 11.58
CA ALA A 124 -5.24 -10.04 12.68
C ALA A 124 -5.25 -8.60 12.13
N LEU A 125 -4.50 -8.34 11.06
CA LEU A 125 -4.53 -7.06 10.37
C LEU A 125 -5.87 -6.80 9.68
N ILE A 126 -6.45 -7.81 9.03
CA ILE A 126 -7.78 -7.71 8.41
C ILE A 126 -8.81 -7.31 9.47
N ASN A 127 -8.85 -7.99 10.61
CA ASN A 127 -9.79 -7.68 11.68
C ASN A 127 -9.55 -6.28 12.30
N LYS A 128 -8.29 -5.84 12.37
CA LYS A 128 -7.93 -4.50 12.85
C LYS A 128 -8.40 -3.39 11.90
N LEU A 129 -8.25 -3.61 10.58
CA LEU A 129 -8.62 -2.64 9.54
C LEU A 129 -10.10 -2.69 9.18
N PHE A 130 -10.78 -3.81 9.44
CA PHE A 130 -12.22 -3.97 9.27
C PHE A 130 -13.00 -3.29 10.41
N ASN A 131 -12.72 -2.00 10.59
CA ASN A 131 -13.33 -1.13 11.58
C ASN A 131 -13.30 0.31 11.03
N SER A 132 -14.18 0.58 10.07
CA SER A 132 -14.39 1.91 9.50
C SER A 132 -15.60 2.59 10.16
N ASN A 133 -15.53 3.91 10.32
CA ASN A 133 -16.66 4.71 10.79
C ASN A 133 -17.71 4.94 9.70
N ASP A 134 -17.36 4.77 8.43
CA ASP A 134 -18.28 4.97 7.31
C ASP A 134 -18.95 3.63 6.93
N ASN A 135 -20.28 3.61 7.06
CA ASN A 135 -21.10 2.45 6.70
C ASN A 135 -20.96 2.07 5.22
N LEU A 136 -20.74 3.03 4.31
CA LEU A 136 -20.54 2.72 2.90
C LEU A 136 -19.23 1.97 2.68
N VAL A 137 -18.14 2.44 3.30
CA VAL A 137 -16.83 1.80 3.23
C VAL A 137 -16.87 0.42 3.88
N LEU A 138 -17.52 0.26 5.03
CA LEU A 138 -17.73 -1.06 5.66
C LEU A 138 -18.45 -2.05 4.73
N LYS A 139 -19.48 -1.62 4.00
CA LYS A 139 -20.16 -2.47 3.00
C LYS A 139 -19.22 -2.87 1.87
N GLN A 140 -18.42 -1.94 1.35
CA GLN A 140 -17.44 -2.22 0.30
C GLN A 140 -16.39 -3.23 0.78
N MET A 141 -15.86 -3.05 1.99
CA MET A 141 -14.94 -3.97 2.64
C MET A 141 -15.55 -5.36 2.83
N ALA A 142 -16.79 -5.43 3.30
CA ALA A 142 -17.48 -6.71 3.52
C ALA A 142 -17.65 -7.48 2.21
N ILE A 143 -18.07 -6.81 1.14
CA ILE A 143 -18.18 -7.42 -0.19
C ILE A 143 -16.82 -7.90 -0.70
N LEU A 144 -15.76 -7.10 -0.52
CA LEU A 144 -14.40 -7.48 -0.89
C LEU A 144 -13.98 -8.77 -0.17
N LEU A 145 -14.11 -8.81 1.16
CA LEU A 145 -13.75 -9.98 1.96
C LEU A 145 -14.59 -11.21 1.63
N GLY A 146 -15.89 -11.04 1.42
CA GLY A 146 -16.79 -12.13 1.02
C GLY A 146 -16.46 -12.73 -0.34
N ARG A 147 -15.96 -11.92 -1.28
CA ARG A 147 -15.42 -12.44 -2.56
C ARG A 147 -14.14 -13.25 -2.38
N HIS A 148 -13.32 -12.88 -1.41
CA HIS A 148 -12.10 -13.62 -1.04
C HIS A 148 -12.38 -14.78 -0.08
N GLN A 149 -13.64 -15.06 0.28
CA GLN A 149 -14.04 -16.08 1.25
C GLN A 149 -13.40 -15.88 2.64
N ILE A 150 -13.16 -14.62 3.02
CA ILE A 150 -12.64 -14.24 4.34
C ILE A 150 -13.81 -13.76 5.18
N PHE A 151 -14.19 -14.57 6.17
CA PHE A 151 -15.32 -14.29 7.03
C PHE A 151 -14.88 -13.65 8.35
N VAL A 152 -15.48 -12.51 8.70
CA VAL A 152 -15.14 -11.76 9.90
C VAL A 152 -16.24 -11.91 10.93
N ASP A 153 -15.93 -12.60 12.04
CA ASP A 153 -16.81 -12.74 13.19
C ASP A 153 -16.70 -11.53 14.12
N ASN A 154 -17.40 -10.45 13.79
CA ASN A 154 -17.53 -9.28 14.65
C ASN A 154 -18.98 -9.06 15.07
N ALA A 155 -19.29 -9.35 16.34
CA ALA A 155 -20.64 -9.21 16.90
C ALA A 155 -21.17 -7.76 16.99
N LYS A 156 -20.31 -6.76 16.74
CA LYS A 156 -20.65 -5.32 16.83
C LYS A 156 -20.94 -4.67 15.47
N LEU A 157 -21.00 -5.45 14.39
CA LEU A 157 -21.21 -4.90 13.06
C LEU A 157 -22.64 -4.38 12.89
N PRO A 158 -22.85 -3.30 12.12
CA PRO A 158 -24.17 -2.87 11.70
C PRO A 158 -24.94 -3.97 10.97
N ASP A 159 -26.26 -3.92 11.05
CA ASP A 159 -27.16 -4.86 10.38
C ASP A 159 -26.89 -4.90 8.85
N GLY A 160 -26.89 -6.12 8.30
CA GLY A 160 -26.68 -6.39 6.87
C GLY A 160 -25.21 -6.46 6.42
N ILE A 161 -24.23 -6.05 7.23
CA ILE A 161 -22.80 -6.21 6.89
C ILE A 161 -22.39 -7.69 6.85
N HIS A 162 -22.90 -8.47 7.80
CA HIS A 162 -22.65 -9.91 7.87
C HIS A 162 -23.19 -10.64 6.63
N ASP A 163 -24.37 -10.25 6.14
CA ASP A 163 -24.97 -10.84 4.93
C ASP A 163 -24.15 -10.54 3.68
N LEU A 164 -23.53 -9.35 3.62
CA LEU A 164 -22.62 -8.96 2.54
C LEU A 164 -21.28 -9.69 2.63
N ASN A 165 -20.71 -9.83 3.83
CA ASN A 165 -19.48 -10.58 4.07
C ASN A 165 -19.66 -12.07 3.74
N ASN A 166 -20.82 -12.66 4.07
CA ASN A 166 -21.16 -14.04 3.68
C ASN A 166 -21.52 -14.20 2.20
N ASN A 167 -21.54 -13.09 1.43
CA ASN A 167 -21.86 -13.07 0.01
C ASN A 167 -23.21 -13.75 -0.30
N SER A 168 -24.18 -13.62 0.61
CA SER A 168 -25.47 -14.34 0.59
C SER A 168 -26.32 -14.03 -0.66
N HIS A 169 -26.18 -12.83 -1.22
CA HIS A 169 -26.93 -12.38 -2.39
C HIS A 169 -26.26 -12.73 -3.73
N LEU A 170 -25.10 -13.39 -3.74
CA LEU A 170 -24.35 -13.68 -4.97
C LEU A 170 -25.20 -14.43 -6.02
N SER A 171 -25.89 -15.49 -5.61
CA SER A 171 -26.75 -16.29 -6.49
C SER A 171 -27.89 -15.47 -7.07
N LYS A 172 -28.48 -14.57 -6.27
CA LYS A 172 -29.52 -13.64 -6.71
C LYS A 172 -28.98 -12.68 -7.79
N PHE A 173 -27.80 -12.11 -7.60
CA PHE A 173 -27.18 -11.22 -8.58
C PHE A 173 -26.85 -11.94 -9.89
N PHE A 174 -26.35 -13.18 -9.85
CA PHE A 174 -26.12 -13.97 -11.07
C PHE A 174 -27.42 -14.28 -11.83
N ARG A 175 -28.52 -14.57 -11.14
CA ARG A 175 -29.84 -14.76 -11.78
C ARG A 175 -30.37 -13.47 -12.40
N ILE A 176 -30.16 -12.32 -11.75
CA ILE A 176 -30.51 -11.01 -12.32
C ILE A 176 -29.71 -10.76 -13.58
N LEU A 177 -28.39 -10.97 -13.53
CA LEU A 177 -27.50 -10.81 -14.68
C LEU A 177 -27.92 -11.71 -15.85
N ALA A 178 -28.20 -12.99 -15.59
CA ALA A 178 -28.64 -13.93 -16.63
C ALA A 178 -29.96 -13.49 -17.30
N ARG A 179 -30.85 -12.83 -16.53
CA ARG A 179 -32.09 -12.23 -17.04
C ARG A 179 -31.82 -11.03 -17.92
N GLU A 180 -30.97 -10.11 -17.47
CA GLU A 180 -30.64 -8.89 -18.20
C GLU A 180 -29.88 -9.17 -19.50
N LEU A 181 -29.21 -10.32 -19.57
CA LEU A 181 -28.53 -10.79 -20.77
C LEU A 181 -29.42 -11.66 -21.68
N ASP A 182 -30.70 -11.86 -21.33
CA ASP A 182 -31.64 -12.74 -22.06
C ASP A 182 -31.12 -14.18 -22.30
N ILE A 183 -30.33 -14.71 -21.36
CA ILE A 183 -29.73 -16.06 -21.44
C ILE A 183 -30.63 -17.10 -20.74
N MET A 184 -31.58 -16.67 -19.93
CA MET A 184 -32.51 -17.60 -19.26
C MET A 184 -33.51 -18.19 -20.26
N GLU A 185 -33.89 -19.45 -20.01
CA GLU A 185 -34.94 -20.11 -20.79
C GLU A 185 -36.23 -19.24 -20.77
N PRO A 186 -36.90 -19.09 -21.92
CA PRO A 186 -38.10 -18.27 -22.06
C PRO A 186 -39.28 -18.77 -21.20
#